data_AF-A0A920E9V0-F1
#
_entry.id   AF-A0A920E9V0-F1
#
_cell.length_a   1.000
_cell.length_b   1.000
_cell.length_c   1.000
_cell.angle_alpha   90.00
_cell.angle_beta   90.00
_cell.angle_gamma   90.00
#
_symmetry.space_group_name_H-M   'P 1'
#
loop_
_entity.id
_entity.type
_entity.pdbx_description
1 polymer ?
#
loop_
_entity_poly.entity_id
_entity_poly.type
_entity_poly.pdbx_seq_one_letter_code
_entity_poly.pdbx_strand_id
1 'polypeptide(L)'
;MILENIIIQPWLDMVEMPALFIQTLWEGFVSGVLYSLIALGFVLIFKASGIFNFAQGILVVFSALTLVGLHAYGIHPYVALILTLIIMALIAYSIERVVLSKLVNQPDIILFMATIGITYFFDRFRGIYFWW
;
A
#
# COMPACT_ATOMS: atom_id res chain seq x y z
N MET A 1 35.03 -18.48 -13.93
CA MET A 1 34.13 -17.99 -14.99
C MET A 1 32.81 -17.45 -14.45
N ILE A 2 31.89 -18.24 -13.86
CA ILE A 2 30.58 -17.70 -13.40
C ILE A 2 30.70 -16.71 -12.22
N LEU A 3 31.51 -17.03 -11.21
CA LEU A 3 31.68 -16.17 -10.02
C LEU A 3 32.32 -14.81 -10.35
N GLU A 4 33.22 -14.80 -11.34
CA GLU A 4 33.88 -13.60 -11.83
C GLU A 4 32.92 -12.68 -12.58
N ASN A 5 31.98 -13.26 -13.33
CA ASN A 5 30.94 -12.51 -14.04
C ASN A 5 29.90 -11.85 -13.13
N ILE A 6 29.68 -12.39 -11.94
CA ILE A 6 28.71 -11.84 -10.97
C ILE A 6 29.37 -10.78 -10.09
N ILE A 7 30.62 -10.99 -9.69
CA ILE A 7 31.26 -10.19 -8.64
C ILE A 7 32.21 -9.16 -9.23
N ILE A 8 32.97 -9.48 -10.28
CA ILE A 8 34.10 -8.66 -10.74
C ILE A 8 33.73 -7.86 -11.99
N GLN A 9 33.07 -8.49 -12.96
CA GLN A 9 32.68 -7.83 -14.22
C GLN A 9 31.90 -6.51 -14.03
N PRO A 10 30.92 -6.39 -13.10
CA PRO A 10 30.21 -5.13 -12.91
C PRO A 10 31.12 -3.95 -12.53
N TRP A 11 32.20 -4.21 -11.78
CA TRP A 11 33.16 -3.18 -11.40
C TRP A 11 34.10 -2.83 -12.54
N LEU A 12 34.49 -3.81 -13.36
CA LEU A 12 35.26 -3.57 -14.58
C LEU A 12 34.44 -2.72 -15.55
N ASP A 13 33.17 -3.07 -15.76
CA ASP A 13 32.23 -2.32 -16.60
C ASP A 13 32.05 -0.88 -16.09
N MET A 14 32.03 -0.65 -14.77
CA MET A 14 31.96 0.70 -14.19
C MET A 14 33.21 1.56 -14.47
N VAL A 15 34.40 0.94 -14.54
CA VAL A 15 35.66 1.64 -14.82
C VAL A 15 35.83 1.89 -16.32
N GLU A 16 35.50 0.90 -17.14
CA GLU A 16 35.62 0.99 -18.60
C GLU A 16 34.52 1.86 -19.22
N MET A 17 33.32 1.87 -18.62
CA MET A 17 32.16 2.62 -19.09
C MET A 17 31.72 3.68 -18.06
N PRO A 18 32.33 4.88 -18.06
CA PRO A 18 32.03 5.92 -17.07
C PRO A 18 30.55 6.37 -17.09
N ALA A 19 29.87 6.25 -18.24
CA ALA A 19 28.44 6.50 -18.34
C ALA A 19 27.60 5.53 -17.48
N LEU A 20 27.97 4.25 -17.41
CA LEU A 20 27.27 3.22 -16.63
C LEU A 20 27.42 3.46 -15.12
N PHE A 21 28.60 3.91 -14.70
CA PHE A 21 28.85 4.30 -13.31
C PHE A 21 27.96 5.48 -12.87
N ILE A 22 27.88 6.53 -13.69
CA ILE A 22 27.05 7.71 -13.42
C ILE A 22 25.56 7.35 -13.43
N GLN A 23 25.12 6.49 -14.36
CA GLN A 23 23.75 5.99 -14.41
C GLN A 23 23.40 5.22 -13.14
N THR A 24 24.26 4.31 -12.69
CA THR A 24 24.02 3.50 -11.47
C THR A 24 23.92 4.39 -10.22
N LEU A 25 24.79 5.41 -10.12
CA LEU A 25 24.70 6.40 -9.04
C LEU A 25 23.39 7.19 -9.10
N TRP A 26 22.98 7.61 -10.29
CA TRP A 26 21.73 8.35 -10.50
C TRP A 26 20.50 7.50 -10.15
N GLU A 27 20.43 6.26 -10.60
CA GLU A 27 19.35 5.32 -10.27
C GLU A 27 19.30 5.02 -8.77
N GLY A 28 20.45 4.83 -8.13
CA GLY A 28 20.57 4.65 -6.68
C GLY A 28 20.09 5.89 -5.92
N PHE A 29 20.45 7.09 -6.37
CA PHE A 29 20.00 8.34 -5.77
C PHE A 29 18.48 8.53 -5.92
N VAL A 30 17.95 8.39 -7.14
CA VAL A 30 16.53 8.57 -7.42
C VAL A 30 15.69 7.55 -6.65
N SER A 31 16.08 6.28 -6.65
CA SER A 31 15.38 5.25 -5.87
C SER A 31 15.45 5.52 -4.36
N GLY A 32 16.61 5.93 -3.84
CA GLY A 32 16.77 6.33 -2.45
C GLY A 32 15.86 7.49 -2.05
N VAL A 33 15.76 8.52 -2.89
CA VAL A 33 14.84 9.65 -2.69
C VAL A 33 13.38 9.18 -2.71
N LEU A 34 13.00 8.35 -3.68
CA LEU A 34 11.64 7.81 -3.78
C LEU A 34 11.24 7.02 -2.53
N TYR A 35 12.08 6.09 -2.06
CA TYR A 35 11.79 5.32 -0.85
C TYR A 35 11.78 6.19 0.41
N SER A 36 12.66 7.19 0.50
CA SER A 36 12.68 8.15 1.61
C SER A 36 11.39 8.99 1.66
N LEU A 37 10.88 9.42 0.50
CA LEU A 37 9.62 10.16 0.40
C LEU A 37 8.41 9.30 0.79
N ILE A 38 8.38 8.03 0.36
CA ILE A 38 7.33 7.08 0.76
C ILE A 38 7.34 6.90 2.28
N ALA A 39 8.52 6.67 2.87
CA ALA A 39 8.68 6.55 4.32
C ALA A 39 8.26 7.83 5.06
N LEU A 40 8.64 9.01 4.55
CA LEU A 40 8.20 10.30 5.08
C LEU A 40 6.67 10.44 5.06
N GLY A 41 6.01 10.03 3.98
CA GLY A 41 4.55 10.02 3.89
C GLY A 41 3.91 9.21 5.02
N PHE A 42 4.40 7.98 5.24
CA PHE A 42 3.93 7.14 6.35
C PHE A 42 4.18 7.76 7.73
N VAL A 43 5.37 8.33 7.96
CA VAL A 43 5.72 9.00 9.23
C VAL A 43 4.86 10.24 9.47
N LEU A 44 4.60 11.04 8.43
CA LEU A 44 3.77 12.25 8.54
C LEU A 44 2.32 11.88 8.84
N ILE A 45 1.76 10.85 8.20
CA ILE A 45 0.41 10.35 8.51
C ILE A 45 0.34 9.90 9.97
N PHE A 46 1.32 9.12 10.44
CA PHE A 46 1.37 8.66 11.83
C PHE A 46 1.46 9.83 12.80
N LYS A 47 2.37 10.78 12.56
CA LYS A 47 2.58 11.95 13.42
C LYS A 47 1.39 12.91 13.42
N ALA A 48 0.66 13.03 12.32
CA ALA A 48 -0.50 13.93 12.19
C ALA A 48 -1.79 13.32 12.77
N SER A 49 -2.01 12.01 12.58
CA SER A 49 -3.23 11.33 13.02
C SER A 49 -3.12 10.73 14.43
N GLY A 50 -1.89 10.51 14.93
CA GLY A 50 -1.64 9.72 16.14
C GLY A 50 -2.08 8.26 15.98
N ILE A 51 -2.33 7.81 14.74
CA ILE A 51 -3.01 6.55 14.44
C ILE A 51 -2.29 5.85 13.27
N PHE A 52 -1.74 4.66 13.50
CA PHE A 52 -1.30 3.77 12.43
C PHE A 52 -2.42 2.79 12.03
N ASN A 53 -3.02 2.97 10.85
CA ASN A 53 -4.08 2.07 10.35
C ASN A 53 -3.51 0.93 9.48
N PHE A 54 -3.37 -0.27 10.05
CA PHE A 54 -2.91 -1.46 9.32
C PHE A 54 -3.96 -2.07 8.38
N ALA A 55 -5.24 -1.68 8.49
CA ALA A 55 -6.30 -2.19 7.61
C ALA A 55 -6.25 -1.60 6.21
N GLN A 56 -5.43 -0.58 5.96
CA GLN A 56 -5.33 0.10 4.68
C GLN A 56 -5.04 -0.88 3.53
N GLY A 57 -4.21 -1.92 3.75
CA GLY A 57 -3.90 -2.92 2.73
C GLY A 57 -5.13 -3.71 2.26
N ILE A 58 -5.91 -4.28 3.19
CA ILE A 58 -7.10 -5.06 2.82
C ILE A 58 -8.20 -4.17 2.21
N LEU A 59 -8.31 -2.90 2.64
CA LEU A 59 -9.30 -1.98 2.10
C LEU A 59 -9.02 -1.65 0.63
N VAL A 60 -7.75 -1.60 0.21
CA VAL A 60 -7.36 -1.44 -1.20
C VAL A 60 -7.69 -2.70 -2.01
N VAL A 61 -7.44 -3.89 -1.47
CA VAL A 61 -7.84 -5.14 -2.15
C VAL A 61 -9.36 -5.21 -2.27
N PHE A 62 -10.08 -4.85 -1.21
CA PHE A 62 -11.53 -4.85 -1.18
C PHE A 62 -12.12 -3.85 -2.18
N SER A 63 -11.51 -2.68 -2.39
CA SER A 63 -11.95 -1.72 -3.40
C SER A 63 -11.79 -2.29 -4.81
N ALA A 64 -10.65 -2.92 -5.12
CA ALA A 64 -10.42 -3.57 -6.40
C ALA A 64 -11.43 -4.70 -6.65
N LEU A 65 -11.70 -5.53 -5.64
CA LEU A 65 -12.69 -6.61 -5.75
C LEU A 65 -14.11 -6.08 -5.90
N THR A 66 -14.45 -4.98 -5.23
CA THR A 66 -15.76 -4.33 -5.39
C THR A 66 -15.92 -3.81 -6.82
N LEU A 67 -14.88 -3.21 -7.40
CA LEU A 67 -14.89 -2.74 -8.79
C LEU A 67 -15.07 -3.90 -9.79
N VAL A 68 -14.26 -4.94 -9.65
CA VAL A 68 -14.33 -6.13 -10.51
C VAL A 68 -15.68 -6.84 -10.34
N GLY A 69 -16.19 -6.92 -9.12
CA GLY A 69 -17.51 -7.47 -8.82
C GLY A 69 -18.64 -6.70 -9.51
N LEU A 70 -18.67 -5.37 -9.38
CA LEU A 70 -19.66 -4.52 -10.06
C LEU A 70 -19.59 -4.66 -11.58
N HIS A 71 -18.38 -4.72 -12.14
CA HIS A 71 -18.19 -4.94 -13.56
C HIS A 71 -18.67 -6.34 -14.00
N ALA A 72 -18.46 -7.37 -13.18
CA ALA A 72 -18.96 -8.73 -13.43
C ALA A 72 -20.49 -8.82 -13.44
N TYR A 73 -21.18 -7.93 -12.72
CA TYR A 73 -22.64 -7.76 -12.79
C TYR A 73 -23.13 -7.02 -14.06
N GLY A 74 -22.23 -6.68 -14.99
CA GLY A 74 -22.56 -6.02 -16.25
C GLY A 74 -22.63 -4.49 -16.17
N ILE A 75 -22.17 -3.88 -15.07
CA ILE A 75 -22.13 -2.42 -14.93
C ILE A 75 -20.96 -1.86 -15.75
N HIS A 76 -21.22 -0.80 -16.50
CA HIS A 76 -20.20 -0.12 -17.31
C HIS A 76 -18.98 0.30 -16.46
N PRO A 77 -17.73 0.09 -16.90
CA PRO A 77 -16.51 0.35 -16.11
C PRO A 77 -16.46 1.71 -15.41
N TYR A 78 -16.80 2.80 -16.11
CA TYR A 78 -16.81 4.14 -15.52
C TYR A 78 -17.84 4.30 -14.39
N VAL A 79 -19.03 3.70 -14.53
CA VAL A 79 -20.07 3.75 -13.51
C VAL A 79 -19.69 2.87 -12.32
N ALA A 80 -19.12 1.70 -12.59
CA ALA A 80 -18.59 0.80 -11.57
C ALA A 80 -17.50 1.49 -10.74
N LEU A 81 -16.58 2.22 -11.38
CA LEU A 81 -15.53 2.98 -10.70
C LEU A 81 -16.08 4.05 -9.76
N ILE A 82 -17.05 4.85 -10.22
CA ILE A 82 -17.69 5.87 -9.38
C ILE A 82 -18.42 5.22 -8.19
N LEU A 83 -19.16 4.14 -8.44
CA LEU A 83 -19.85 3.39 -7.38
C LEU A 83 -18.86 2.81 -6.36
N THR A 84 -17.75 2.22 -6.81
CA THR A 84 -16.71 1.71 -5.92
C THR A 84 -16.13 2.83 -5.06
N LEU A 85 -15.83 4.00 -5.64
CA LEU A 85 -15.33 5.14 -4.86
C LEU A 85 -16.33 5.57 -3.78
N ILE A 86 -17.62 5.64 -4.11
CA ILE A 86 -18.67 6.00 -3.15
C ILE A 86 -18.77 4.95 -2.03
N ILE A 87 -18.82 3.67 -2.39
CA ILE A 87 -18.89 2.56 -1.43
C ILE A 87 -17.67 2.59 -0.50
N MET A 88 -16.47 2.76 -1.05
CA MET A 88 -15.25 2.80 -0.26
C MET A 88 -15.15 4.05 0.61
N ALA A 89 -15.61 5.21 0.15
CA ALA A 89 -15.68 6.41 0.96
C ALA A 89 -16.62 6.22 2.17
N LEU A 90 -17.78 5.60 1.96
CA LEU A 90 -18.73 5.28 3.04
C LEU A 90 -18.13 4.29 4.05
N ILE A 91 -17.44 3.25 3.57
CA ILE A 91 -16.77 2.26 4.43
C ILE A 91 -15.64 2.91 5.22
N ALA A 92 -14.76 3.68 4.57
CA ALA A 92 -13.64 4.35 5.21
C ALA A 92 -14.13 5.32 6.29
N TYR A 93 -15.14 6.14 5.97
CA TYR A 93 -15.77 7.04 6.93
C TYR A 93 -16.38 6.29 8.12
N SER A 94 -17.06 5.16 7.86
CA SER A 94 -17.65 4.34 8.93
C SER A 94 -16.60 3.75 9.86
N ILE A 95 -15.50 3.22 9.31
CA ILE A 95 -14.38 2.68 10.09
C ILE A 95 -13.73 3.79 10.92
N GLU A 96 -13.49 4.95 10.30
CA GLU A 96 -12.90 6.10 10.97
C GLU A 96 -13.78 6.54 12.15
N ARG A 97 -15.08 6.73 11.92
CA ARG A 97 -16.00 7.27 12.93
C ARG A 97 -16.36 6.27 14.03
N VAL A 98 -16.41 4.98 13.72
CA VAL A 98 -16.87 3.95 14.67
C VAL A 98 -15.71 3.37 15.47
N VAL A 99 -14.56 3.16 14.83
CA VAL A 99 -13.42 2.47 15.43
C VAL A 99 -12.28 3.44 15.71
N LEU A 100 -11.74 4.10 14.68
CA LEU A 100 -10.48 4.84 14.82
C LEU A 100 -10.63 6.10 15.69
N SER A 101 -11.70 6.87 15.51
CA SER A 101 -11.93 8.11 16.26
C SER A 101 -12.12 7.89 17.76
N LYS A 102 -12.50 6.67 18.17
CA LYS A 102 -12.64 6.29 19.59
C LYS A 102 -11.32 5.83 20.21
N LEU A 103 -10.32 5.53 19.38
CA LEU A 103 -9.01 5.05 19.77
C LEU A 103 -7.94 6.16 19.71
N VAL A 104 -8.34 7.39 19.34
CA VAL A 104 -7.49 8.58 19.42
C VAL A 104 -7.05 8.76 20.87
N ASN A 105 -5.74 8.89 21.10
CA ASN A 105 -5.06 8.97 22.42
C ASN A 105 -4.94 7.66 23.22
N GLN A 106 -5.24 6.50 22.62
CA GLN A 106 -4.92 5.21 23.23
C GLN A 106 -3.49 4.78 22.86
N PRO A 107 -2.84 3.88 23.64
CA PRO A 107 -1.55 3.31 23.27
C PRO A 107 -1.55 2.70 21.86
N ASP A 108 -0.48 2.91 21.10
CA ASP A 108 -0.35 2.49 19.70
C ASP A 108 -0.67 1.00 19.46
N ILE A 109 -0.36 0.15 20.44
CA ILE A 109 -0.67 -1.30 20.41
C ILE A 109 -2.18 -1.58 20.33
N ILE A 110 -3.02 -0.79 21.02
CA ILE A 110 -4.48 -1.02 21.01
C ILE A 110 -5.03 -0.74 19.61
N LEU A 111 -4.51 0.29 18.97
CA LEU A 111 -4.88 0.64 17.62
C LEU A 111 -4.36 -0.38 16.60
N PHE A 112 -3.13 -0.87 16.78
CA PHE A 112 -2.58 -1.98 16.01
C PHE A 112 -3.51 -3.20 16.06
N MET A 113 -3.93 -3.61 17.26
CA MET A 113 -4.84 -4.75 17.43
C MET A 113 -6.20 -4.50 16.80
N ALA A 114 -6.77 -3.30 16.95
CA ALA A 114 -8.07 -2.95 16.37
C ALA A 114 -8.04 -3.00 14.84
N THR A 115 -6.97 -2.48 14.23
CA THR A 115 -6.81 -2.45 12.77
C THR A 115 -6.53 -3.83 12.19
N ILE A 116 -5.80 -4.69 12.90
CA ILE A 116 -5.73 -6.12 12.58
C ILE A 116 -7.11 -6.79 12.65
N GLY A 117 -7.91 -6.47 13.67
CA GLY A 117 -9.30 -6.96 13.78
C GLY A 117 -10.15 -6.57 12.57
N ILE A 118 -10.04 -5.30 12.12
CA ILE A 118 -10.66 -4.83 10.88
C ILE A 118 -10.14 -5.63 9.68
N THR A 119 -8.83 -5.86 9.59
CA THR A 119 -8.22 -6.65 8.51
C THR A 119 -8.83 -8.04 8.42
N TYR A 120 -8.91 -8.76 9.53
CA TYR A 120 -9.52 -10.09 9.56
C TYR A 120 -11.01 -10.08 9.24
N PHE A 121 -11.75 -9.06 9.68
CA PHE A 121 -13.16 -8.93 9.32
C PHE A 121 -13.34 -8.80 7.80
N PHE A 122 -12.59 -7.91 7.16
CA PHE A 122 -12.67 -7.71 5.71
C PHE A 122 -12.11 -8.90 4.93
N ASP A 123 -11.07 -9.56 5.41
CA ASP A 123 -10.55 -10.76 4.77
C ASP A 123 -11.56 -11.92 4.83
N ARG A 124 -12.24 -12.08 5.97
CA ARG A 124 -13.32 -13.06 6.11
C ARG A 124 -14.50 -12.73 5.20
N PHE A 125 -14.89 -11.45 5.14
CA PHE A 125 -15.97 -11.00 4.25
C PHE A 125 -15.59 -11.25 2.79
N ARG A 126 -14.37 -10.88 2.39
CA ARG A 126 -13.81 -11.13 1.06
C ARG A 126 -13.92 -12.61 0.68
N GLY A 127 -13.46 -13.51 1.55
CA GLY A 127 -13.51 -14.94 1.28
C GLY A 127 -14.93 -15.51 1.11
N ILE A 128 -15.92 -14.94 1.80
CA ILE A 128 -17.32 -15.40 1.71
C ILE A 128 -18.01 -14.91 0.43
N TYR A 129 -17.83 -13.64 0.07
CA TYR A 129 -18.58 -13.03 -1.03
C TYR A 129 -17.85 -13.11 -2.37
N PHE A 130 -16.52 -13.12 -2.35
CA PHE A 130 -15.73 -13.03 -3.57
C PHE A 130 -15.05 -14.34 -3.96
N TRP A 131 -14.90 -15.34 -3.07
CA TRP A 131 -14.39 -16.70 -3.41
C TRP A 131 -13.02 -16.71 -4.14
N TRP A 132 -12.15 -15.74 -3.85
CA TRP A 132 -10.72 -15.69 -4.22
C TRP A 132 -9.90 -15.43 -2.97
#